data_AF-A0A2T9YQ27-F1
#
_entry.id   AF-A0A2T9YQ27-F1
#
_cell.length_a   1.000
_cell.length_b   1.000
_cell.length_c   1.000
_cell.angle_alpha   90.00
_cell.angle_beta   90.00
_cell.angle_gamma   90.00
#
_symmetry.space_group_name_H-M   'P 1'
#
loop_
_entity.id
_entity.type
_entity.pdbx_description
1 polymer ?
#
loop_
_entity_poly.entity_id
_entity_poly.type
_entity_poly.pdbx_seq_one_letter_code
_entity_poly.pdbx_strand_id
1 'polypeptide(L)'
;MFVLSTDASLYAVGVVLEQVSAEDKLRPIAYYSRILQKVARNDLNYKREALDSHGRMVDAPKKKEQQKQSANDYNENQRISYR
;
A
#
# COMPACT_ATOMS: atom_id res chain seq x y z
N MET A 1 34.74 6.22 2.36
CA MET A 1 33.28 6.27 2.58
C MET A 1 32.73 4.85 2.56
N PHE A 2 31.78 4.52 3.43
CA PHE A 2 31.04 3.25 3.40
C PHE A 2 29.61 3.50 2.94
N VAL A 3 29.07 2.61 2.12
CA VAL A 3 27.71 2.64 1.59
C VAL A 3 27.05 1.30 1.92
N LEU A 4 25.81 1.35 2.41
CA LEU A 4 25.03 0.16 2.73
C LEU A 4 23.85 0.07 1.78
N SER A 5 23.87 -0.92 0.90
CA SER A 5 22.82 -1.19 -0.08
C SER A 5 21.96 -2.34 0.44
N THR A 6 20.63 -2.15 0.48
CA THR A 6 19.69 -3.14 1.01
C THR A 6 18.59 -3.45 0.02
N ASP A 7 18.32 -4.73 -0.18
CA ASP A 7 17.16 -5.22 -0.94
C ASP A 7 16.27 -6.07 -0.03
N ALA A 8 14.96 -5.88 -0.09
CA ALA A 8 14.02 -6.51 0.82
C ALA A 8 12.82 -7.08 0.08
N SER A 9 12.50 -8.33 0.39
CA SER A 9 11.31 -9.03 -0.05
C SER A 9 10.37 -9.30 1.13
N LEU A 10 9.17 -9.80 0.84
CA LEU A 10 8.24 -10.28 1.87
C LEU A 10 8.79 -11.43 2.72
N TYR A 11 9.85 -12.10 2.27
CA TYR A 11 10.37 -13.31 2.92
C TYR A 11 11.71 -13.12 3.61
N ALA A 12 12.56 -12.25 3.08
CA ALA A 12 13.94 -12.07 3.50
C ALA A 12 14.46 -10.67 3.12
N VAL A 13 15.48 -10.23 3.84
CA VAL A 13 16.23 -9.00 3.57
C VAL A 13 17.68 -9.37 3.24
N GLY A 14 18.19 -8.81 2.16
CA GLY A 14 19.59 -8.88 1.74
C GLY A 14 20.27 -7.51 1.88
N VAL A 15 21.56 -7.53 2.19
CA VAL A 15 22.38 -6.35 2.44
C VAL A 15 23.77 -6.54 1.84
N VAL A 16 24.28 -5.50 1.20
CA VAL A 16 25.65 -5.40 0.69
C VAL A 16 26.29 -4.16 1.32
N LEU A 17 27.42 -4.36 2.00
CA LEU A 17 28.26 -3.27 2.48
C LEU A 17 29.34 -3.01 1.45
N GLU A 18 29.45 -1.77 0.98
CA GLU A 18 30.39 -1.34 -0.06
C GLU A 18 31.30 -0.21 0.47
N GLN A 19 32.55 -0.21 0.04
CA GLN A 19 33.49 0.91 0.27
C GLN A 19 33.75 1.63 -1.03
N VAL A 20 33.81 2.96 -0.97
CA VAL A 20 34.41 3.73 -2.06
C VAL A 20 35.93 3.57 -2.02
N SER A 21 36.50 3.09 -3.12
CA SER A 21 37.95 2.96 -3.31
C SER A 21 38.60 4.32 -3.57
N ALA A 22 39.95 4.35 -3.62
CA ALA A 22 40.70 5.53 -4.03
C ALA A 22 40.40 5.98 -5.48
N GLU A 23 39.83 5.09 -6.30
CA GLU A 23 39.42 5.35 -7.69
C GLU A 23 37.95 5.79 -7.80
N ASP A 24 37.32 6.13 -6.67
CA ASP A 24 35.91 6.51 -6.56
C ASP A 24 34.92 5.43 -7.06
N LYS A 25 35.32 4.15 -6.92
CA LYS A 25 34.48 2.99 -7.29
C LYS A 25 33.97 2.29 -6.03
N LEU A 26 32.70 1.89 -6.05
CA LEU A 26 32.14 1.04 -5.00
C LEU A 26 32.69 -0.38 -5.11
N ARG A 27 33.22 -0.88 -3.99
CA ARG A 27 33.76 -2.23 -3.84
C ARG A 27 33.01 -2.94 -2.71
N PRO A 28 32.34 -4.08 -2.95
CA PRO A 28 31.68 -4.82 -1.89
C PRO A 28 32.70 -5.39 -0.90
N ILE A 29 32.39 -5.28 0.38
CA ILE A 29 33.22 -5.70 1.52
C ILE A 29 32.57 -6.87 2.26
N ALA A 30 31.24 -6.83 2.39
CA ALA A 30 30.49 -7.85 3.11
C ALA A 30 29.08 -8.01 2.55
N TYR A 31 28.58 -9.23 2.66
CA TYR A 31 27.21 -9.60 2.35
C TYR A 31 26.53 -10.09 3.62
N TYR A 32 25.30 -9.65 3.84
CA TYR A 32 24.47 -10.15 4.93
C TYR A 32 23.07 -10.42 4.42
N SER A 33 22.46 -11.51 4.87
CA SER A 33 21.06 -11.78 4.59
C SER A 33 20.38 -12.39 5.81
N ARG A 34 19.08 -12.10 5.94
CA ARG A 34 18.25 -12.66 7.01
C ARG A 34 16.87 -12.99 6.49
N ILE A 35 16.41 -14.18 6.83
CA ILE A 35 15.03 -14.62 6.61
C ILE A 35 14.13 -13.96 7.66
N LEU A 36 13.04 -13.33 7.22
CA LEU A 36 12.06 -12.72 8.13
C LEU A 36 11.31 -13.81 8.89
N GLN A 37 11.17 -13.65 10.20
CA GLN A 37 10.38 -14.57 11.03
C GLN A 37 8.89 -14.48 10.67
N LYS A 38 8.15 -15.58 10.91
CA LYS A 38 6.73 -15.71 10.53
C LYS A 38 5.86 -14.54 11.04
N VAL A 39 6.14 -14.03 12.24
CA VAL A 39 5.43 -12.87 12.82
C VAL A 39 5.63 -11.62 11.97
N ALA A 40 6.89 -11.30 11.63
CA ALA A 40 7.21 -10.14 10.80
C ALA A 40 6.61 -10.24 9.39
N ARG A 41 6.51 -11.45 8.83
CA ARG A 41 5.83 -11.68 7.53
C ARG A 41 4.33 -11.43 7.62
N ASN A 42 3.68 -11.91 8.68
CA ASN A 42 2.26 -11.69 8.88
C ASN A 42 1.96 -10.20 9.04
N ASP A 43 2.74 -9.46 9.83
CA ASP A 43 2.57 -8.02 10.00
C ASP A 43 2.70 -7.25 8.66
N LEU A 44 3.65 -7.65 7.81
CA LEU A 44 3.81 -7.08 6.47
C LEU A 44 2.61 -7.39 5.57
N ASN A 45 2.10 -8.62 5.63
CA ASN A 45 0.91 -9.01 4.86
C ASN A 45 -0.34 -8.25 5.32
N TYR A 46 -0.57 -8.13 6.63
CA TYR A 46 -1.69 -7.36 7.17
C TYR A 46 -1.60 -5.87 6.79
N LYS A 47 -0.42 -5.26 6.87
CA LYS A 47 -0.22 -3.87 6.45
C LYS A 47 -0.48 -3.70 4.96
N ARG A 48 -0.04 -4.65 4.13
CA ARG A 48 -0.29 -4.63 2.68
C ARG A 48 -1.78 -4.77 2.37
N GLU A 49 -2.47 -5.71 2.99
CA GLU A 49 -3.93 -5.89 2.83
C GLU A 49 -4.71 -4.67 3.34
N ALA A 50 -4.27 -4.02 4.42
CA ALA A 50 -4.84 -2.77 4.91
C ALA A 50 -4.67 -1.62 3.90
N LEU A 51 -3.50 -1.51 3.26
CA LEU A 51 -3.26 -0.51 2.21
C LEU A 51 -4.05 -0.83 0.94
N ASP A 52 -4.10 -2.09 0.52
CA ASP A 52 -4.86 -2.53 -0.66
C ASP A 52 -6.37 -2.40 -0.44
N SER A 53 -6.87 -2.61 0.77
CA SER A 53 -8.28 -2.35 1.11
C SER A 53 -8.59 -0.86 1.20
N HIS A 54 -7.69 -0.05 1.77
CA HIS A 54 -7.82 1.40 1.79
C HIS A 54 -7.79 2.01 0.37
N GLY A 55 -6.89 1.53 -0.49
CA GLY A 55 -6.85 1.86 -1.92
C GLY A 55 -8.14 1.45 -2.65
N ARG A 56 -8.69 0.27 -2.35
CA ARG A 56 -9.99 -0.16 -2.90
C ARG A 56 -11.18 0.64 -2.39
N MET A 57 -11.07 1.31 -1.24
CA MET A 57 -12.13 2.20 -0.73
C MET A 57 -12.15 3.58 -1.40
N VAL A 58 -11.01 4.05 -1.95
CA VAL A 58 -10.98 5.32 -2.71
C VAL A 58 -11.48 5.16 -4.15
N ASP A 59 -11.39 3.95 -4.73
CA ASP A 59 -11.86 3.65 -6.09
C ASP A 59 -13.29 3.08 -6.15
N ALA A 60 -13.96 2.94 -5.00
CA ALA A 60 -15.34 2.46 -4.99
C ALA A 60 -16.28 3.52 -5.61
N PRO A 61 -17.00 3.22 -6.71
CA PRO A 61 -17.99 4.15 -7.22
C PRO A 61 -19.04 4.39 -6.14
N LYS A 62 -19.29 5.66 -5.80
CA LYS A 62 -20.31 6.13 -4.85
C LYS A 62 -21.72 5.71 -5.30
N LYS A 63 -22.06 4.42 -5.17
CA LYS A 63 -23.36 3.85 -5.59
C LYS A 63 -24.51 4.10 -4.60
N LYS A 64 -24.30 4.89 -3.53
CA LYS A 64 -25.31 5.04 -2.46
C LYS A 64 -25.96 6.43 -2.35
N GLU A 65 -25.52 7.43 -3.13
CA GLU A 65 -26.15 8.77 -3.11
C GLU A 65 -27.26 8.94 -4.18
N GLN A 66 -27.17 8.25 -5.32
CA GLN A 66 -28.17 8.39 -6.40
C GLN A 66 -29.53 7.72 -6.11
N GLN A 67 -29.60 6.73 -5.22
CA GLN A 67 -30.89 6.08 -4.88
C GLN A 67 -31.75 6.89 -3.90
N LYS A 68 -31.20 7.88 -3.20
CA LYS A 68 -32.00 8.73 -2.30
C LYS A 68 -32.65 9.91 -3.03
N GLN A 69 -32.01 10.42 -4.09
CA GLN A 69 -32.57 11.52 -4.89
C GLN A 69 -33.76 11.06 -5.74
N SER A 70 -33.70 9.88 -6.37
CA SER A 70 -34.82 9.37 -7.17
C SER A 70 -36.07 9.01 -6.35
N ALA A 71 -35.89 8.63 -5.08
CA ALA A 71 -37.01 8.36 -4.16
C ALA A 71 -37.68 9.65 -3.64
N ASN A 72 -36.92 10.73 -3.50
CA ASN A 72 -37.44 12.03 -3.08
C ASN A 72 -38.18 12.75 -4.22
N ASP A 73 -37.65 12.69 -5.45
CA ASP A 73 -38.30 13.28 -6.63
C ASP A 73 -39.66 12.62 -6.94
N TYR A 74 -39.80 11.32 -6.71
CA TYR A 74 -41.10 10.63 -6.88
C TYR A 74 -42.15 11.09 -5.87
N ASN A 75 -41.74 11.36 -4.64
CA ASN A 75 -42.67 11.72 -3.56
C ASN A 75 -43.09 13.20 -3.63
N GLU A 76 -42.20 14.06 -4.11
CA GLU A 76 -42.49 15.49 -4.31
C GLU A 76 -43.46 15.72 -5.48
N ASN A 77 -43.29 14.97 -6.58
CA ASN A 77 -44.22 15.03 -7.72
C ASN A 77 -45.62 14.49 -7.38
N GLN A 78 -45.74 13.51 -6.48
CA GLN A 78 -47.06 13.04 -6.02
C GLN A 78 -47.77 14.01 -5.07
N ARG A 79 -47.05 14.85 -4.33
CA ARG A 79 -47.66 15.89 -3.48
C ARG A 79 -48.25 17.06 -4.27
N ILE A 80 -47.66 17.39 -5.43
CA ILE A 80 -48.12 18.52 -6.25
C ILE A 80 -49.42 18.18 -7.01
N SER A 81 -49.66 16.90 -7.33
CA SER A 81 -50.81 16.47 -8.13
C SER A 81 -52.18 16.50 -7.41
N TYR A 82 -52.25 16.74 -6.11
CA TYR A 82 -53.51 16.72 -5.33
C TYR A 82 -53.85 18.06 -4.64
N ARG A 83 -53.22 19.17 -5.05
CA ARG A 83 -53.64 20.54 -4.71
C ARG A 83 -54.25 21.21 -5.92
#